data_AF-A0A0W4ZK84-F1
#
_entry.id   AF-A0A0W4ZK84-F1
#
_cell.length_a   1.000
_cell.length_b   1.000
_cell.length_c   1.000
_cell.angle_alpha   90.00
_cell.angle_beta   90.00
_cell.angle_gamma   90.00
#
_symmetry.space_group_name_H-M   'P 1'
#
loop_
_entity.id
_entity.type
_entity.pdbx_description
1 polymer ?
#
loop_
_entity_poly.entity_id
_entity_poly.type
_entity_poly.pdbx_seq_one_letter_code
_entity_poly.pdbx_strand_id
1 'polypeptide(L)'
;MKVSGRIGTSKKWDHCELCTVETAPKDNEITWIQCTPCRRWYHVKCIGELCCIDTIKDYHCRLCEPVYGISTYRPQRRRSSRPHSFVDYVSLDQGNAAMSDKHAYTVMIENKTFSKDTFKRIRGSELTIEWAENEGFNEPVLIPTGWDYDGLEMQIPKDLTVQKVLEVLGPHEKIEVIDVPLQKEISGWSLGKWVEYYEKPPEKRERVRNVISLEISFSKLSEYIVRPKFVRDLDFADRMWPKDLKEKGVFPKVQLYCLMSVKNSFTDFHIDFGGTSVFYHVIKGSKTFLFIAPTQINLKKYENWCLSSDQSKIFLGDQVKDCIRVDLNEGDTLK
;
A
#
# COMPACT_ATOMS: atom_id res chain seq x y z
N MET A 1 2.22 -28.11 -30.64
CA MET A 1 1.83 -28.74 -29.36
C MET A 1 2.76 -28.24 -28.26
N LYS A 2 2.27 -27.38 -27.35
CA LYS A 2 3.03 -26.87 -26.20
C LYS A 2 2.86 -27.83 -25.04
N VAL A 3 3.95 -28.31 -24.44
CA VAL A 3 3.89 -28.95 -23.12
C VAL A 3 4.85 -28.21 -22.20
N SER A 4 4.32 -27.19 -21.52
CA SER A 4 4.95 -26.53 -20.39
C SER A 4 4.96 -27.49 -19.19
N GLY A 5 6.07 -27.55 -18.44
CA GLY A 5 6.12 -28.24 -17.16
C GLY A 5 4.99 -27.78 -16.25
N ARG A 6 4.19 -28.73 -15.74
CA ARG A 6 3.07 -28.45 -14.84
C ARG A 6 3.60 -28.53 -13.41
N ILE A 7 3.60 -27.40 -12.70
CA ILE A 7 3.73 -27.37 -11.25
C ILE A 7 2.31 -27.49 -10.68
N GLY A 8 2.12 -28.34 -9.67
CA GLY A 8 0.82 -28.58 -9.06
C GLY A 8 0.93 -28.84 -7.56
N THR A 9 -0.14 -28.53 -6.82
CA THR A 9 -0.30 -28.82 -5.40
C THR A 9 -1.35 -29.92 -5.23
N SER A 10 -1.05 -30.95 -4.41
CA SER A 10 -1.94 -32.08 -4.16
C SER A 10 -1.96 -32.44 -2.66
N LYS A 11 -3.10 -32.97 -2.20
CA LYS A 11 -3.36 -33.41 -0.81
C LYS A 11 -3.30 -34.94 -0.62
N LYS A 12 -2.97 -35.72 -1.66
CA LYS A 12 -2.81 -37.19 -1.58
C LYS A 12 -1.48 -37.63 -2.21
N TRP A 13 -0.94 -38.74 -1.71
CA TRP A 13 0.32 -39.32 -2.18
C TRP A 13 0.12 -40.05 -3.52
N ASP A 14 0.67 -39.48 -4.58
CA ASP A 14 0.79 -40.11 -5.91
C ASP A 14 2.30 -40.28 -6.21
N HIS A 15 2.86 -41.41 -5.78
CA HIS A 15 4.22 -41.95 -5.98
C HIS A 15 5.34 -40.98 -6.44
N CYS A 16 6.22 -40.59 -5.50
CA CYS A 16 7.48 -39.90 -5.80
C CYS A 16 8.63 -40.90 -5.95
N GLU A 17 9.46 -40.73 -6.99
CA GLU A 17 10.58 -41.65 -7.30
C GLU A 17 11.79 -41.56 -6.34
N LEU A 18 11.79 -40.61 -5.40
CA LEU A 18 12.90 -40.37 -4.47
C LEU A 18 12.56 -40.67 -3.00
N CYS A 19 11.29 -40.97 -2.69
CA CYS A 19 10.88 -41.27 -1.32
C CYS A 19 9.84 -42.38 -1.29
N THR A 20 9.78 -43.09 -0.18
CA THR A 20 8.71 -44.06 0.11
C THR A 20 7.58 -43.37 0.87
N VAL A 21 6.47 -44.07 1.13
CA VAL A 21 5.38 -43.55 1.95
C VAL A 21 5.87 -43.13 3.34
N GLU A 22 6.88 -43.81 3.88
CA GLU A 22 7.44 -43.55 5.20
C GLU A 22 8.40 -42.35 5.24
N THR A 23 9.10 -42.10 4.13
CA THR A 23 10.09 -41.00 4.00
C THR A 23 9.56 -39.78 3.26
N ALA A 24 8.29 -39.79 2.85
CA ALA A 24 7.63 -38.67 2.20
C ALA A 24 7.45 -37.48 3.16
N PRO A 25 7.50 -36.22 2.64
CA PRO A 25 7.18 -35.04 3.42
C PRO A 25 5.75 -35.14 4.00
N LYS A 26 5.61 -34.84 5.30
CA LYS A 26 4.32 -34.90 6.03
C LYS A 26 3.60 -33.55 6.12
N ASP A 27 3.99 -32.58 5.30
CA ASP A 27 3.41 -31.24 5.30
C ASP A 27 1.97 -31.24 4.76
N ASN A 28 1.14 -30.29 5.22
CA ASN A 28 -0.25 -30.13 4.74
C ASN A 28 -0.34 -29.73 3.26
N GLU A 29 0.72 -29.12 2.71
CA GLU A 29 0.84 -28.78 1.29
C GLU A 29 2.17 -29.28 0.74
N ILE A 30 2.09 -30.14 -0.28
CA ILE A 30 3.26 -30.73 -0.92
C ILE A 30 3.37 -30.15 -2.35
N THR A 31 4.50 -29.51 -2.63
CA THR A 31 4.83 -28.99 -3.96
C THR A 31 5.48 -30.08 -4.82
N TRP A 32 4.94 -30.28 -6.01
CA TRP A 32 5.39 -31.29 -6.96
C TRP A 32 5.99 -30.67 -8.23
N ILE A 33 6.99 -31.34 -8.79
CA ILE A 33 7.59 -30.99 -10.07
C ILE A 33 7.73 -32.24 -10.95
N GLN A 34 7.40 -32.11 -12.24
CA GLN A 34 7.50 -33.18 -13.22
C GLN A 34 8.77 -33.03 -14.06
N CYS A 35 9.52 -34.10 -14.24
CA CYS A 35 10.65 -34.13 -15.15
C CYS A 35 10.17 -34.09 -16.62
N THR A 36 10.68 -33.16 -17.43
CA THR A 36 10.23 -32.96 -18.81
C THR A 36 10.52 -34.17 -19.72
N PRO A 37 11.74 -34.77 -19.73
CA PRO A 37 12.02 -35.93 -20.56
C PRO A 37 11.28 -37.21 -20.15
N CYS A 38 11.39 -37.64 -18.88
CA CYS A 38 10.87 -38.93 -18.43
C CYS A 38 9.44 -38.89 -17.88
N ARG A 39 8.83 -37.71 -17.74
CA ARG A 39 7.46 -37.50 -17.23
C ARG A 39 7.19 -37.99 -15.79
N ARG A 40 8.22 -38.40 -15.05
CA ARG A 40 8.11 -38.80 -13.64
C ARG A 40 7.96 -37.60 -12.72
N TRP A 41 7.28 -37.80 -11.59
CA TRP A 41 6.96 -36.78 -10.60
C TRP A 41 7.84 -36.89 -9.36
N TYR A 42 8.19 -35.74 -8.82
CA TYR A 42 9.09 -35.62 -7.69
C TYR A 42 8.57 -34.55 -6.73
N HIS A 43 8.70 -34.78 -5.42
CA HIS A 43 8.54 -33.71 -4.45
C HIS A 43 9.72 -32.75 -4.57
N VAL A 44 9.44 -31.46 -4.54
CA VAL A 44 10.47 -30.41 -4.56
C VAL A 44 11.46 -30.60 -3.40
N LYS A 45 10.93 -30.87 -2.19
CA LYS A 45 11.76 -31.12 -1.00
C LYS A 45 12.66 -32.37 -1.12
N CYS A 46 12.24 -33.41 -1.85
CA CYS A 46 13.04 -34.63 -2.01
C CYS A 46 14.19 -34.47 -3.02
N ILE A 47 14.14 -33.47 -3.89
CA ILE A 47 15.20 -33.18 -4.87
C ILE A 47 16.35 -32.38 -4.22
N GLY A 48 16.06 -31.64 -3.14
CA GLY A 48 16.95 -30.71 -2.44
C GLY A 48 16.50 -29.25 -2.56
N GLU A 49 17.27 -28.28 -2.04
CA GLU A 49 16.99 -26.85 -2.22
C GLU A 49 17.22 -26.43 -3.68
N LEU A 50 16.15 -26.38 -4.46
CA LEU A 50 16.13 -25.67 -5.73
C LEU A 50 15.97 -24.17 -5.44
N CYS A 51 17.07 -23.42 -5.49
CA CYS A 51 17.12 -22.00 -5.11
C CYS A 51 16.24 -21.06 -5.96
N CYS A 52 15.60 -21.56 -7.03
CA CYS A 52 14.84 -20.76 -7.98
C CYS A 52 13.74 -21.55 -8.71
N ILE A 53 12.94 -22.31 -7.95
CA ILE A 53 11.87 -23.16 -8.49
C ILE A 53 10.90 -22.43 -9.45
N ASP A 54 10.53 -21.19 -9.13
CA ASP A 54 9.59 -20.39 -9.93
C ASP A 54 10.13 -20.01 -11.32
N THR A 55 11.45 -20.15 -11.51
CA THR A 55 12.12 -19.84 -12.77
C THR A 55 12.37 -21.07 -13.63
N ILE A 56 12.15 -22.28 -13.12
CA ILE A 56 12.38 -23.51 -13.88
C ILE A 56 11.39 -23.56 -15.05
N LYS A 57 11.93 -23.70 -16.27
CA LYS A 57 11.13 -23.86 -17.50
C LYS A 57 10.97 -25.34 -17.83
N ASP A 58 12.07 -26.07 -17.86
CA ASP A 58 12.09 -27.51 -18.09
C ASP A 58 12.95 -28.17 -17.00
N TYR A 59 12.32 -28.97 -16.14
CA TYR A 59 13.00 -29.70 -15.08
C TYR A 59 13.55 -31.02 -15.61
N HIS A 60 14.83 -31.29 -15.42
CA HIS A 60 15.49 -32.55 -15.72
C HIS A 60 15.94 -33.20 -14.40
N CYS A 61 15.49 -34.43 -14.14
CA CYS A 61 15.93 -35.17 -12.95
C CYS A 61 17.38 -35.67 -13.10
N ARG A 62 18.00 -36.09 -12.00
CA ARG A 62 19.40 -36.57 -11.96
C ARG A 62 19.72 -37.69 -12.95
N LEU A 63 18.73 -38.50 -13.33
CA LEU A 63 18.91 -39.58 -14.31
C LEU A 63 18.82 -39.07 -15.76
N CYS A 64 18.07 -37.98 -16.00
CA CYS A 64 17.91 -37.39 -17.33
C CYS A 64 18.99 -36.34 -17.63
N GLU A 65 19.58 -35.73 -16.61
CA GLU A 65 20.60 -34.69 -16.74
C GLU A 65 21.82 -35.10 -17.60
N PRO A 66 22.42 -36.30 -17.45
CA PRO A 66 23.56 -36.71 -18.27
C PRO A 66 23.26 -36.83 -19.78
N VAL A 67 21.98 -37.01 -20.15
CA VAL A 67 21.55 -37.27 -21.52
C VAL A 67 20.93 -36.03 -22.17
N TYR A 68 20.12 -35.28 -21.42
CA TYR A 68 19.35 -34.15 -21.92
C TYR A 68 19.89 -32.80 -21.43
N GLY A 69 20.99 -32.80 -20.67
CA GLY A 69 21.58 -31.62 -20.04
C GLY A 69 20.89 -31.21 -18.75
N ILE A 70 21.44 -30.18 -18.08
CA ILE A 70 20.86 -29.61 -16.85
C ILE A 70 19.45 -29.05 -17.07
N SER A 71 18.70 -28.90 -15.98
CA SER A 71 17.39 -28.24 -16.01
C SER A 71 17.49 -26.86 -16.66
N THR A 72 16.52 -26.50 -17.50
CA THR A 72 16.50 -25.18 -18.13
C THR A 72 15.64 -24.22 -17.32
N TYR A 73 16.11 -22.99 -17.22
CA TYR A 73 15.45 -21.92 -16.50
C TYR A 73 14.96 -20.89 -17.50
N ARG A 74 13.83 -20.26 -17.22
CA ARG A 74 13.43 -19.04 -17.90
C ARG A 74 14.60 -18.07 -17.75
N PRO A 75 15.06 -17.44 -18.84
CA PRO A 75 16.19 -16.53 -18.76
C PRO A 75 15.84 -15.43 -17.76
N GLN A 76 16.57 -15.39 -16.64
CA GLN A 76 16.63 -14.18 -15.82
C GLN A 76 17.09 -13.08 -16.77
N ARG A 77 16.29 -12.01 -16.89
CA ARG A 77 16.65 -10.85 -17.70
C ARG A 77 18.06 -10.44 -17.33
N ARG A 78 19.02 -10.60 -18.25
CA ARG A 78 20.40 -10.13 -18.06
C ARG A 78 20.31 -8.64 -17.76
N ARG A 79 20.59 -8.24 -16.52
CA ARG A 79 20.82 -6.83 -16.19
C ARG A 79 22.11 -6.43 -16.91
N SER A 80 21.98 -5.72 -18.03
CA SER A 80 23.10 -4.99 -18.58
C SER A 80 23.48 -3.89 -17.60
N SER A 81 24.78 -3.72 -17.34
CA SER A 81 25.36 -2.56 -16.65
C SER A 81 25.39 -1.28 -17.51
N ARG A 82 24.65 -1.24 -18.62
CA ARG A 82 24.29 -0.02 -19.32
C ARG A 82 22.98 0.50 -18.72
N PRO A 83 22.83 1.82 -18.47
CA PRO A 83 21.59 2.39 -17.99
C PRO A 83 20.54 2.23 -19.10
N HIS A 84 19.83 1.11 -19.08
CA HIS A 84 18.65 0.90 -19.90
C HIS A 84 17.47 1.49 -19.15
N SER A 85 16.89 2.54 -19.74
CA SER A 85 15.54 2.99 -19.45
C SER A 85 14.62 1.77 -19.40
N PHE A 86 14.00 1.57 -18.24
CA PHE A 86 12.99 0.55 -18.04
C PHE A 86 11.79 0.89 -18.92
N VAL A 87 11.67 0.25 -20.09
CA VAL A 87 10.48 0.32 -20.94
C VAL A 87 9.53 -0.78 -20.48
N ASP A 88 8.55 -0.39 -19.67
CA ASP A 88 7.37 -1.20 -19.37
C ASP A 88 6.42 -1.09 -20.58
N TYR A 89 6.06 -2.25 -21.16
CA TYR A 89 5.24 -2.30 -22.37
C TYR A 89 3.78 -1.88 -22.12
N VAL A 90 3.36 -1.74 -20.86
CA VAL A 90 2.10 -1.09 -20.46
C VAL A 90 2.24 0.44 -20.47
N SER A 91 3.47 0.97 -20.31
CA SER A 91 3.76 2.41 -20.38
C SER A 91 3.94 2.93 -21.81
N LEU A 92 4.02 2.06 -22.82
CA LEU A 92 4.05 2.47 -24.22
C LEU A 92 2.69 3.02 -24.70
N ASP A 93 1.59 2.66 -24.04
CA ASP A 93 0.26 3.27 -24.27
C ASP A 93 0.02 4.53 -23.40
N GLN A 94 0.87 4.74 -22.38
CA GLN A 94 0.83 5.87 -21.45
C GLN A 94 2.04 6.81 -21.61
N GLY A 95 2.54 6.99 -22.84
CA GLY A 95 3.85 7.58 -23.16
C GLY A 95 4.21 8.90 -22.46
N ASN A 96 3.24 9.69 -21.98
CA ASN A 96 3.48 10.92 -21.22
C ASN A 96 3.79 10.69 -19.72
N ALA A 97 3.17 9.71 -19.04
CA ALA A 97 3.31 9.53 -17.59
C ALA A 97 4.62 8.84 -17.19
N ALA A 98 5.15 7.96 -18.05
CA ALA A 98 6.44 7.33 -17.83
C ALA A 98 7.61 8.33 -17.84
N MET A 99 7.48 9.41 -18.62
CA MET A 99 8.50 10.45 -18.78
C MET A 99 8.30 11.66 -17.86
N SER A 100 7.15 11.79 -17.19
CA SER A 100 6.88 12.90 -16.27
C SER A 100 7.41 12.63 -14.87
N ASP A 101 7.90 13.69 -14.22
CA ASP A 101 8.29 13.71 -12.82
C ASP A 101 7.08 13.84 -11.88
N LYS A 102 5.94 14.34 -12.37
CA LYS A 102 4.71 14.63 -11.61
C LYS A 102 3.50 13.88 -12.17
N HIS A 103 2.44 13.79 -11.37
CA HIS A 103 1.17 13.25 -11.85
C HIS A 103 0.42 14.27 -12.71
N ALA A 104 -0.26 13.81 -13.77
CA ALA A 104 -0.95 14.67 -14.73
C ALA A 104 -2.00 15.58 -14.08
N TYR A 105 -2.64 15.12 -13.01
CA TYR A 105 -3.70 15.87 -12.34
C TYR A 105 -3.23 16.97 -11.39
N THR A 106 -1.95 17.02 -10.98
CA THR A 106 -1.54 18.00 -9.96
C THR A 106 -1.71 19.43 -10.45
N VAL A 107 -1.32 19.73 -11.69
CA VAL A 107 -1.48 21.06 -12.29
C VAL A 107 -2.96 21.37 -12.55
N MET A 108 -3.74 20.37 -12.96
CA MET A 108 -5.17 20.53 -13.19
C MET A 108 -5.91 20.87 -11.88
N ILE A 109 -5.62 20.16 -10.79
CA ILE A 109 -6.24 20.39 -9.48
C ILE A 109 -5.91 21.78 -8.94
N GLU A 110 -4.70 22.28 -9.15
CA GLU A 110 -4.32 23.64 -8.72
C GLU A 110 -5.14 24.73 -9.43
N ASN A 111 -5.54 24.51 -10.69
CA ASN A 111 -6.22 25.50 -11.53
C ASN A 111 -7.72 25.26 -11.69
N LYS A 112 -8.24 24.11 -11.25
CA LYS A 112 -9.66 23.75 -11.37
C LYS A 112 -10.46 24.37 -10.21
N THR A 113 -11.63 24.90 -10.54
CA THR A 113 -12.62 25.32 -9.54
C THR A 113 -13.40 24.11 -9.04
N PHE A 114 -13.39 23.90 -7.72
CA PHE A 114 -14.14 22.85 -7.03
C PHE A 114 -15.30 23.45 -6.22
N SER A 115 -16.25 22.59 -5.82
CA SER A 115 -17.28 23.00 -4.87
C SER A 115 -16.61 23.36 -3.53
N LYS A 116 -17.07 24.45 -2.91
CA LYS A 116 -16.62 24.83 -1.56
C LYS A 116 -17.22 23.86 -0.55
N ASP A 117 -16.46 23.55 0.49
CA ASP A 117 -16.95 22.70 1.56
C ASP A 117 -17.88 23.49 2.49
N THR A 118 -18.89 22.79 3.01
CA THR A 118 -19.81 23.28 4.06
C THR A 118 -19.60 22.50 5.36
N PHE A 119 -18.46 21.82 5.48
CA PHE A 119 -18.19 20.91 6.58
C PHE A 119 -18.04 21.66 7.90
N LYS A 120 -18.49 21.01 8.98
CA LYS A 120 -18.48 21.61 10.32
C LYS A 120 -17.03 21.81 10.77
N ARG A 121 -16.79 22.96 11.40
CA ARG A 121 -15.56 23.29 12.09
C ARG A 121 -15.88 23.43 13.56
N ILE A 122 -15.27 22.59 14.39
CA ILE A 122 -15.55 22.50 15.82
C ILE A 122 -14.24 22.59 16.62
N ARG A 123 -14.35 22.88 17.91
CA ARG A 123 -13.23 22.80 18.86
C ARG A 123 -12.94 21.35 19.23
N GLY A 124 -11.70 21.02 19.59
CA GLY A 124 -11.33 19.66 19.96
C GLY A 124 -12.21 19.07 21.07
N SER A 125 -12.52 19.83 22.12
CA SER A 125 -13.40 19.39 23.21
C SER A 125 -14.84 19.08 22.79
N GLU A 126 -15.29 19.59 21.65
CA GLU A 126 -16.65 19.34 21.14
C GLU A 126 -16.75 17.99 20.42
N LEU A 127 -15.63 17.44 19.95
CA LEU A 127 -15.59 16.16 19.25
C LEU A 127 -15.80 14.99 20.24
N THR A 128 -17.06 14.72 20.55
CA THR A 128 -17.50 13.70 21.52
C THR A 128 -18.47 12.71 20.88
N ILE A 129 -18.67 11.56 21.52
CA ILE A 129 -19.68 10.58 21.07
C ILE A 129 -21.08 11.19 21.09
N GLU A 130 -21.42 11.92 22.16
CA GLU A 130 -22.72 12.60 22.29
C GLU A 130 -22.96 13.60 21.15
N TRP A 131 -21.94 14.40 20.82
CA TRP A 131 -22.01 15.30 19.67
C TRP A 131 -22.25 14.53 18.36
N ALA A 132 -21.53 13.44 18.13
CA ALA A 132 -21.66 12.62 16.92
C ALA A 132 -23.04 11.93 16.81
N GLU A 133 -23.61 11.51 17.93
CA GLU A 133 -24.96 10.93 18.00
C GLU A 133 -26.04 11.98 17.73
N ASN A 134 -25.88 13.20 18.23
CA ASN A 134 -26.83 14.29 18.06
C ASN A 134 -26.80 14.90 16.65
N GLU A 135 -25.60 15.17 16.13
CA GLU A 135 -25.42 15.87 14.85
C GLU A 135 -25.38 14.92 13.65
N GLY A 136 -25.10 13.64 13.89
CA GLY A 136 -24.78 12.66 12.86
C GLY A 136 -23.34 12.80 12.37
N PHE A 137 -22.68 11.65 12.15
CA PHE A 137 -21.28 11.60 11.73
C PHE A 137 -21.14 11.07 10.29
N ASN A 138 -21.82 11.76 9.36
CA ASN A 138 -21.95 11.38 7.95
C ASN A 138 -21.15 12.26 6.97
N GLU A 139 -20.58 13.35 7.48
CA GLU A 139 -19.75 14.29 6.72
C GLU A 139 -18.43 14.51 7.46
N PRO A 140 -17.35 14.88 6.75
CA PRO A 140 -16.10 15.26 7.39
C PRO A 140 -16.26 16.42 8.37
N VAL A 141 -15.46 16.41 9.42
CA VAL A 141 -15.41 17.43 10.48
C VAL A 141 -13.99 17.94 10.59
N LEU A 142 -13.84 19.26 10.60
CA LEU A 142 -12.55 19.90 10.74
C LEU A 142 -12.39 20.44 12.15
N ILE A 143 -11.19 20.28 12.68
CA ILE A 143 -10.71 20.92 13.90
C ILE A 143 -9.52 21.76 13.47
N PRO A 144 -9.74 23.06 13.18
CA PRO A 144 -8.68 23.93 12.71
C PRO A 144 -7.57 24.09 13.75
N THR A 145 -6.38 24.40 13.26
CA THR A 145 -5.23 24.72 14.10
C THR A 145 -5.58 25.83 15.09
N GLY A 146 -5.26 25.62 16.36
CA GLY A 146 -5.57 26.56 17.44
C GLY A 146 -7.00 26.47 17.98
N TRP A 147 -7.87 25.64 17.39
CA TRP A 147 -9.22 25.41 17.89
C TRP A 147 -9.22 24.25 18.89
N ASP A 148 -8.51 24.47 20.00
CA ASP A 148 -8.46 23.56 21.15
C ASP A 148 -7.90 22.16 20.79
N TYR A 149 -6.59 22.12 20.49
CA TYR A 149 -5.87 20.86 20.25
C TYR A 149 -5.92 19.93 21.46
N ASP A 150 -5.79 20.48 22.68
CA ASP A 150 -5.75 19.69 23.91
C ASP A 150 -7.08 18.99 24.18
N GLY A 151 -8.21 19.59 23.79
CA GLY A 151 -9.53 18.97 23.88
C GLY A 151 -9.72 17.71 23.01
N LEU A 152 -8.87 17.47 22.01
CA LEU A 152 -8.85 16.19 21.28
C LEU A 152 -8.29 15.04 22.12
N GLU A 153 -7.60 15.35 23.23
CA GLU A 153 -6.81 14.40 24.02
C GLU A 153 -5.89 13.54 23.13
N MET A 154 -5.33 14.21 22.12
CA MET A 154 -4.36 13.68 21.17
C MET A 154 -2.96 14.13 21.58
N GLN A 155 -1.98 13.25 21.46
CA GLN A 155 -0.59 13.57 21.75
C GLN A 155 0.25 13.22 20.53
N ILE A 156 0.93 14.21 19.96
CA ILE A 156 1.91 14.05 18.89
C ILE A 156 3.16 14.84 19.28
N PRO A 157 4.37 14.26 19.15
CA PRO A 157 5.60 14.99 19.47
C PRO A 157 5.78 16.21 18.56
N LYS A 158 6.01 17.39 19.15
CA LYS A 158 6.20 18.65 18.40
C LYS A 158 7.47 18.63 17.54
N ASP A 159 8.45 17.81 17.90
CA ASP A 159 9.70 17.60 17.18
C ASP A 159 9.63 16.42 16.19
N LEU A 160 8.44 15.85 15.94
CA LEU A 160 8.31 14.74 15.01
C LEU A 160 8.61 15.20 13.57
N THR A 161 9.75 14.75 13.07
CA THR A 161 10.24 14.99 11.71
C THR A 161 10.51 13.66 11.01
N VAL A 162 10.70 13.69 9.68
CA VAL A 162 11.11 12.49 8.91
C VAL A 162 12.42 11.91 9.45
N GLN A 163 13.34 12.75 9.91
CA GLN A 163 14.57 12.31 10.59
C GLN A 163 14.27 11.65 11.93
N LYS A 164 13.35 12.19 12.72
CA LYS A 164 12.96 11.56 13.99
C LYS A 164 12.32 10.19 13.79
N VAL A 165 11.50 10.03 12.75
CA VAL A 165 10.95 8.72 12.35
C VAL A 165 12.08 7.75 12.01
N LEU A 166 13.10 8.19 11.25
CA LEU A 166 14.29 7.40 10.94
C LEU A 166 15.10 7.00 12.18
N GLU A 167 15.30 7.92 13.12
CA GLU A 167 16.02 7.66 14.38
C GLU A 167 15.33 6.56 15.21
N VAL A 168 13.99 6.60 15.28
CA VAL A 168 13.21 5.70 16.13
C VAL A 168 13.02 4.31 15.49
N LEU A 169 12.72 4.26 14.19
CA LEU A 169 12.45 3.00 13.48
C LEU A 169 13.72 2.36 12.90
N GLY A 170 14.73 3.16 12.57
CA GLY A 170 16.00 2.72 12.01
C GLY A 170 16.03 2.72 10.47
N PRO A 171 17.23 2.78 9.87
CA PRO A 171 17.41 2.97 8.42
C PRO A 171 17.04 1.75 7.56
N HIS A 172 16.93 0.58 8.18
CA HIS A 172 16.63 -0.69 7.53
C HIS A 172 15.14 -1.04 7.55
N GLU A 173 14.30 -0.24 8.21
CA GLU A 173 12.85 -0.42 8.20
C GLU A 173 12.34 -0.44 6.75
N LYS A 174 11.55 -1.46 6.40
CA LYS A 174 11.06 -1.63 5.04
C LYS A 174 9.79 -0.83 4.89
N ILE A 175 9.71 -0.05 3.82
CA ILE A 175 8.54 0.79 3.58
C ILE A 175 8.05 0.65 2.14
N GLU A 176 6.75 0.83 1.98
CA GLU A 176 6.11 0.93 0.69
C GLU A 176 6.15 2.38 0.21
N VAL A 177 6.66 2.58 -1.00
CA VAL A 177 6.77 3.89 -1.64
C VAL A 177 5.93 3.84 -2.91
N ILE A 178 5.18 4.90 -3.17
CA ILE A 178 4.40 5.06 -4.38
C ILE A 178 5.18 5.91 -5.37
N ASP A 179 5.33 5.42 -6.60
CA ASP A 179 5.69 6.20 -7.78
C ASP A 179 4.46 7.00 -8.20
N VAL A 180 4.44 8.29 -7.86
CA VAL A 180 3.25 9.13 -8.00
C VAL A 180 2.81 9.29 -9.45
N PRO A 181 3.69 9.54 -10.44
CA PRO A 181 3.29 9.61 -11.84
C PRO A 181 2.66 8.32 -12.37
N LEU A 182 3.08 7.14 -11.89
CA LEU A 182 2.55 5.85 -12.35
C LEU A 182 1.38 5.34 -11.52
N GLN A 183 1.09 5.96 -10.37
CA GLN A 183 0.16 5.44 -9.36
C GLN A 183 0.46 3.95 -9.03
N LYS A 184 1.75 3.62 -8.88
CA LYS A 184 2.21 2.25 -8.60
C LYS A 184 3.09 2.21 -7.36
N GLU A 185 2.86 1.23 -6.51
CA GLU A 185 3.79 0.91 -5.42
C GLU A 185 5.08 0.31 -5.98
N ILE A 186 6.21 0.72 -5.40
CA ILE A 186 7.55 0.26 -5.73
C ILE A 186 8.21 -0.34 -4.50
N SER A 187 8.69 -1.58 -4.66
CA SER A 187 9.36 -2.33 -3.59
C SER A 187 10.87 -2.05 -3.53
N GLY A 188 11.53 -2.53 -2.47
CA GLY A 188 12.99 -2.40 -2.29
C GLY A 188 13.45 -1.09 -1.65
N TRP A 189 12.52 -0.29 -1.14
CA TRP A 189 12.79 0.89 -0.33
C TRP A 189 13.00 0.53 1.13
N SER A 190 13.93 1.27 1.75
CA SER A 190 14.05 1.32 3.19
C SER A 190 13.84 2.76 3.66
N LEU A 191 13.51 2.93 4.93
CA LEU A 191 13.30 4.25 5.51
C LEU A 191 14.52 5.16 5.33
N GLY A 192 15.75 4.62 5.48
CA GLY A 192 16.98 5.38 5.23
C GLY A 192 17.07 5.92 3.79
N LYS A 193 16.78 5.08 2.78
CA LYS A 193 16.75 5.52 1.37
C LYS A 193 15.67 6.57 1.13
N TRP A 194 14.52 6.41 1.78
CA TRP A 194 13.42 7.35 1.68
C TRP A 194 13.79 8.72 2.26
N VAL A 195 14.40 8.77 3.44
CA VAL A 195 14.84 10.03 4.05
C VAL A 195 15.89 10.71 3.18
N GLU A 196 16.87 9.97 2.66
CA GLU A 196 17.85 10.51 1.71
C GLU A 196 17.18 11.13 0.48
N TYR A 197 16.15 10.48 -0.07
CA TYR A 197 15.35 11.03 -1.17
C TYR A 197 14.53 12.25 -0.74
N TYR A 198 13.88 12.19 0.42
CA TYR A 198 12.99 13.23 0.94
C TYR A 198 13.73 14.53 1.20
N GLU A 199 14.97 14.45 1.69
CA GLU A 199 15.79 15.62 2.01
C GLU A 199 16.48 16.25 0.80
N LYS A 200 16.47 15.59 -0.38
CA LYS A 200 16.96 16.22 -1.60
C LYS A 200 16.16 17.50 -1.88
N PRO A 201 16.83 18.59 -2.30
CA PRO A 201 16.15 19.76 -2.83
C PRO A 201 15.17 19.37 -3.95
N PRO A 202 14.01 20.05 -4.09
CA PRO A 202 12.98 19.69 -5.06
C PRO A 202 13.51 19.51 -6.48
N GLU A 203 14.43 20.36 -6.92
CA GLU A 203 15.08 20.34 -8.24
C GLU A 203 15.98 19.13 -8.48
N LYS A 204 16.40 18.42 -7.42
CA LYS A 204 17.20 17.19 -7.50
C LYS A 204 16.34 15.93 -7.36
N ARG A 205 15.03 16.06 -7.18
CA ARG A 205 14.11 14.93 -7.13
C ARG A 205 13.66 14.61 -8.56
N GLU A 206 14.30 13.61 -9.16
CA GLU A 206 14.02 13.18 -10.54
C GLU A 206 12.55 12.76 -10.75
N ARG A 207 11.89 12.27 -9.69
CA ARG A 207 10.54 11.72 -9.74
C ARG A 207 9.84 11.92 -8.42
N VAL A 208 8.57 12.34 -8.43
CA VAL A 208 7.74 12.48 -7.23
C VAL A 208 7.40 11.10 -6.69
N ARG A 209 7.62 10.93 -5.38
CA ARG A 209 7.32 9.70 -4.65
C ARG A 209 6.57 10.03 -3.37
N ASN A 210 5.82 9.07 -2.85
CA ASN A 210 4.98 9.29 -1.68
C ASN A 210 4.99 8.06 -0.76
N VAL A 211 4.91 8.27 0.55
CA VAL A 211 4.72 7.21 1.55
C VAL A 211 3.41 7.48 2.26
N ILE A 212 2.44 6.57 2.12
CA ILE A 212 1.13 6.67 2.79
C ILE A 212 0.80 5.46 3.68
N SER A 213 1.51 4.34 3.50
CA SER A 213 1.17 3.04 4.11
C SER A 213 2.11 2.63 5.25
N LEU A 214 2.92 3.55 5.79
CA LEU A 214 3.79 3.23 6.93
C LEU A 214 2.95 3.13 8.22
N GLU A 215 2.53 1.91 8.53
CA GLU A 215 1.81 1.56 9.76
C GLU A 215 2.79 1.52 10.95
N ILE A 216 2.50 2.26 12.02
CA ILE A 216 3.43 2.44 13.14
C ILE A 216 2.87 1.99 14.49
N SER A 217 1.64 1.45 14.55
CA SER A 217 0.99 1.13 15.83
C SER A 217 1.81 0.17 16.69
N PHE A 218 2.59 -0.72 16.07
CA PHE A 218 3.41 -1.74 16.73
C PHE A 218 4.90 -1.43 16.69
N SER A 219 5.25 -0.16 16.58
CA SER A 219 6.63 0.31 16.56
C SER A 219 6.96 1.13 17.80
N LYS A 220 8.24 1.37 18.07
CA LYS A 220 8.66 2.28 19.14
C LYS A 220 8.14 3.71 18.96
N LEU A 221 7.74 4.09 17.75
CA LEU A 221 7.23 5.43 17.48
C LEU A 221 5.82 5.64 18.03
N SER A 222 4.98 4.60 18.08
CA SER A 222 3.62 4.73 18.62
C SER A 222 3.60 5.01 20.13
N GLU A 223 4.66 4.66 20.85
CA GLU A 223 4.80 4.96 22.29
C GLU A 223 4.76 6.47 22.60
N TYR A 224 5.07 7.31 21.61
CA TYR A 224 5.05 8.78 21.73
C TYR A 224 3.76 9.42 21.21
N ILE A 225 2.84 8.62 20.64
CA ILE A 225 1.67 9.11 19.92
C ILE A 225 0.40 8.55 20.54
N VAL A 226 -0.51 9.44 20.92
CA VAL A 226 -1.86 9.10 21.37
C VAL A 226 -2.85 9.62 20.34
N ARG A 227 -3.64 8.71 19.74
CA ARG A 227 -4.73 9.07 18.81
C ARG A 227 -5.82 9.88 19.54
N PRO A 228 -6.60 10.73 18.83
CA PRO A 228 -7.70 11.48 19.44
C PRO A 228 -8.60 10.57 20.29
N LYS A 229 -9.04 11.06 21.45
CA LYS A 229 -9.89 10.27 22.35
C LYS A 229 -11.15 9.77 21.66
N PHE A 230 -11.81 10.62 20.87
CA PHE A 230 -12.99 10.24 20.08
C PHE A 230 -12.76 9.00 19.21
N VAL A 231 -11.58 8.89 18.59
CA VAL A 231 -11.21 7.72 17.77
C VAL A 231 -11.04 6.49 18.65
N ARG A 232 -10.28 6.60 19.75
CA ARG A 232 -10.05 5.48 20.69
C ARG A 232 -11.35 4.96 21.32
N ASP A 233 -12.30 5.86 21.57
CA ASP A 233 -13.58 5.52 22.17
C ASP A 233 -14.56 4.86 21.18
N LEU A 234 -14.32 4.93 19.87
CA LEU A 234 -15.18 4.34 18.84
C LEU A 234 -14.54 3.18 18.06
N ASP A 235 -13.22 3.04 18.11
CA ASP A 235 -12.46 2.03 17.37
C ASP A 235 -12.90 0.60 17.74
N PHE A 236 -13.43 -0.15 16.77
CA PHE A 236 -13.89 -1.51 16.97
C PHE A 236 -12.76 -2.49 17.29
N ALA A 237 -11.55 -2.28 16.74
CA ALA A 237 -10.39 -3.13 17.04
C ALA A 237 -9.87 -2.91 18.48
N ASP A 238 -10.10 -1.73 19.04
CA ASP A 238 -9.83 -1.47 20.45
C ASP A 238 -10.90 -2.02 21.38
N ARG A 239 -12.17 -1.80 21.03
CA ARG A 239 -13.30 -2.08 21.93
C ARG A 239 -13.84 -3.50 21.86
N MET A 240 -13.82 -4.10 20.68
CA MET A 240 -14.59 -5.32 20.40
C MET A 240 -13.72 -6.52 20.02
N TRP A 241 -12.44 -6.31 19.71
CA TRP A 241 -11.59 -7.42 19.27
C TRP A 241 -11.32 -8.42 20.41
N PRO A 242 -11.49 -9.74 20.20
CA PRO A 242 -11.27 -10.74 21.25
C PRO A 242 -9.86 -10.68 21.83
N LYS A 243 -9.75 -10.65 23.16
CA LYS A 243 -8.48 -10.49 23.88
C LYS A 243 -7.49 -11.60 23.54
N ASP A 244 -7.96 -12.85 23.50
CA ASP A 244 -7.11 -14.01 23.20
C ASP A 244 -6.55 -13.98 21.76
N LEU A 245 -7.30 -13.42 20.81
CA LEU A 245 -6.82 -13.22 19.44
C LEU A 245 -5.86 -12.03 19.36
N LYS A 246 -6.13 -10.94 20.09
CA LYS A 246 -5.26 -9.75 20.15
C LYS A 246 -3.90 -10.12 20.75
N GLU A 247 -3.87 -10.90 21.82
CA GLU A 247 -2.65 -11.43 22.46
C GLU A 247 -1.85 -12.34 21.53
N LYS A 248 -2.53 -13.10 20.66
CA LYS A 248 -1.90 -13.91 19.60
C LYS A 248 -1.44 -13.09 18.38
N GLY A 249 -1.64 -11.77 18.39
CA GLY A 249 -1.32 -10.89 17.27
C GLY A 249 -2.27 -11.04 16.06
N VAL A 250 -3.41 -11.68 16.24
CA VAL A 250 -4.41 -11.94 15.19
C VAL A 250 -5.48 -10.85 15.26
N PHE A 251 -5.17 -9.68 14.69
CA PHE A 251 -6.10 -8.55 14.61
C PHE A 251 -5.67 -7.54 13.52
N PRO A 252 -6.55 -6.60 13.10
CA PRO A 252 -6.23 -5.61 12.08
C PRO A 252 -5.21 -4.60 12.60
N LYS A 253 -4.08 -4.47 11.90
CA LYS A 253 -3.02 -3.50 12.20
C LYS A 253 -3.16 -2.31 11.26
N VAL A 254 -4.11 -1.43 11.56
CA VAL A 254 -4.53 -0.35 10.66
C VAL A 254 -4.89 0.92 11.44
N GLN A 255 -4.30 1.11 12.62
CA GLN A 255 -4.77 2.08 13.60
C GLN A 255 -4.03 3.42 13.52
N LEU A 256 -2.74 3.40 13.17
CA LEU A 256 -1.89 4.59 13.16
C LEU A 256 -0.88 4.51 12.01
N TYR A 257 -0.96 5.48 11.11
CA TYR A 257 -0.09 5.59 9.94
C TYR A 257 0.74 6.88 10.00
N CYS A 258 2.02 6.77 9.62
CA CYS A 258 2.92 7.91 9.43
C CYS A 258 3.04 8.22 7.93
N LEU A 259 2.41 9.29 7.49
CA LEU A 259 2.43 9.68 6.09
C LEU A 259 3.54 10.70 5.84
N MET A 260 4.36 10.45 4.82
CA MET A 260 5.44 11.34 4.40
C MET A 260 5.31 11.61 2.91
N SER A 261 4.98 12.84 2.57
CA SER A 261 4.73 13.26 1.19
C SER A 261 5.64 14.42 0.82
N VAL A 262 6.24 14.37 -0.37
CA VAL A 262 6.86 15.56 -0.97
C VAL A 262 5.80 16.39 -1.72
N LYS A 263 6.12 17.65 -2.02
CA LYS A 263 5.27 18.52 -2.85
C LYS A 263 4.88 17.83 -4.16
N ASN A 264 3.62 18.01 -4.57
CA ASN A 264 2.98 17.39 -5.75
C ASN A 264 2.74 15.87 -5.62
N SER A 265 2.84 15.29 -4.43
CA SER A 265 2.36 13.92 -4.21
C SER A 265 0.84 13.86 -4.44
N PHE A 266 0.39 12.82 -5.14
CA PHE A 266 -1.01 12.60 -5.48
C PHE A 266 -1.37 11.14 -5.23
N THR A 267 -2.54 10.94 -4.62
CA THR A 267 -3.20 9.65 -4.44
C THR A 267 -4.59 9.81 -5.03
N ASP A 268 -4.94 8.95 -5.99
CA ASP A 268 -6.23 9.05 -6.68
C ASP A 268 -7.42 8.73 -5.77
N PHE A 269 -8.63 9.01 -6.27
CA PHE A 269 -9.87 8.76 -5.55
C PHE A 269 -10.01 7.30 -5.12
N HIS A 270 -10.37 7.11 -3.86
CA HIS A 270 -10.64 5.80 -3.29
C HIS A 270 -11.64 5.92 -2.14
N ILE A 271 -12.21 4.79 -1.76
CA ILE A 271 -12.88 4.61 -0.47
C ILE A 271 -11.92 3.80 0.40
N ASP A 272 -11.68 4.27 1.62
CA ASP A 272 -10.81 3.56 2.56
C ASP A 272 -11.26 2.12 2.77
N PHE A 273 -10.29 1.23 2.99
CA PHE A 273 -10.54 -0.20 3.10
C PHE A 273 -11.59 -0.50 4.18
N GLY A 274 -12.54 -1.38 3.84
CA GLY A 274 -13.65 -1.72 4.72
C GLY A 274 -14.66 -0.60 4.95
N GLY A 275 -14.59 0.52 4.22
CA GLY A 275 -15.45 1.69 4.45
C GLY A 275 -15.16 2.35 5.81
N THR A 276 -13.90 2.30 6.23
CA THR A 276 -13.49 2.81 7.54
C THR A 276 -13.57 4.33 7.60
N SER A 277 -13.82 4.85 8.80
CA SER A 277 -13.65 6.27 9.11
C SER A 277 -12.19 6.53 9.47
N VAL A 278 -11.63 7.63 8.97
CA VAL A 278 -10.23 8.01 9.22
C VAL A 278 -10.13 9.24 10.10
N PHE A 279 -8.99 9.44 10.76
CA PHE A 279 -8.60 10.75 11.27
C PHE A 279 -7.29 11.14 10.59
N TYR A 280 -7.12 12.43 10.31
CA TYR A 280 -5.93 12.96 9.65
C TYR A 280 -5.44 14.18 10.41
N HIS A 281 -4.16 14.20 10.78
CA HIS A 281 -3.56 15.36 11.43
C HIS A 281 -2.30 15.79 10.69
N VAL A 282 -2.25 17.06 10.28
CA VAL A 282 -1.11 17.59 9.52
C VAL A 282 -0.04 18.10 10.49
N ILE A 283 1.02 17.33 10.67
CA ILE A 283 2.15 17.74 11.55
C ILE A 283 2.96 18.87 10.92
N LYS A 284 3.18 18.79 9.61
CA LYS A 284 3.97 19.79 8.85
C LYS A 284 3.55 19.84 7.40
N GLY A 285 3.48 21.04 6.84
CA GLY A 285 3.11 21.27 5.44
C GLY A 285 1.60 21.37 5.25
N SER A 286 1.07 20.84 4.15
CA SER A 286 -0.35 20.91 3.83
C SER A 286 -0.81 19.73 2.98
N LYS A 287 -2.12 19.47 3.01
CA LYS A 287 -2.81 18.44 2.23
C LYS A 287 -4.10 18.99 1.66
N THR A 288 -4.37 18.68 0.40
CA THR A 288 -5.66 18.94 -0.22
C THR A 288 -6.42 17.63 -0.37
N PHE A 289 -7.63 17.57 0.18
CA PHE A 289 -8.58 16.49 0.01
C PHE A 289 -9.65 16.88 -1.00
N LEU A 290 -10.05 15.92 -1.82
CA LEU A 290 -11.15 16.05 -2.77
C LEU A 290 -12.24 15.05 -2.40
N PHE A 291 -13.33 15.54 -1.80
CA PHE A 291 -14.42 14.73 -1.31
C PHE A 291 -15.56 14.60 -2.31
N ILE A 292 -16.13 13.40 -2.37
CA ILE A 292 -17.33 13.08 -3.12
C ILE A 292 -18.27 12.37 -2.13
N ALA A 293 -19.47 12.90 -1.93
CA ALA A 293 -20.42 12.30 -1.01
C ALA A 293 -20.80 10.87 -1.47
N PRO A 294 -20.88 9.88 -0.56
CA PRO A 294 -21.15 8.47 -0.89
C PRO A 294 -22.64 8.21 -1.17
N THR A 295 -23.27 9.03 -2.03
CA THR A 295 -24.62 8.78 -2.51
C THR A 295 -24.64 7.53 -3.41
N GLN A 296 -25.78 6.84 -3.49
CA GLN A 296 -25.89 5.64 -4.35
C GLN A 296 -25.49 5.90 -5.81
N ILE A 297 -25.77 7.11 -6.32
CA ILE A 297 -25.38 7.52 -7.68
C ILE A 297 -23.86 7.63 -7.79
N ASN A 298 -23.20 8.27 -6.80
CA ASN A 298 -21.75 8.44 -6.80
C ASN A 298 -21.02 7.13 -6.57
N LEU A 299 -21.52 6.25 -5.71
CA LEU A 299 -20.96 4.92 -5.49
C LEU A 299 -20.98 4.08 -6.77
N LYS A 300 -22.09 4.12 -7.52
CA LYS A 300 -22.18 3.44 -8.83
C LYS A 300 -21.22 4.03 -9.87
N LYS A 301 -21.03 5.36 -9.87
CA LYS A 301 -20.04 6.02 -10.73
C LYS A 301 -18.60 5.63 -10.35
N TYR A 302 -18.30 5.59 -9.06
CA TYR A 302 -17.01 5.16 -8.52
C TYR A 302 -16.70 3.70 -8.91
N GLU A 303 -17.67 2.80 -8.73
CA GLU A 303 -17.53 1.39 -9.12
C GLU A 303 -17.24 1.25 -10.62
N ASN A 304 -18.05 1.90 -11.48
CA ASN A 304 -17.84 1.89 -12.92
C ASN A 304 -16.48 2.47 -13.32
N TRP A 305 -16.03 3.52 -12.63
CA TRP A 305 -14.72 4.13 -12.85
C TRP A 305 -13.58 3.19 -12.46
N CYS A 306 -13.68 2.50 -11.32
CA CYS A 306 -12.69 1.51 -10.88
C CYS A 306 -12.57 0.33 -11.86
N LEU A 307 -13.69 -0.08 -12.46
CA LEU A 307 -13.73 -1.18 -13.43
C LEU A 307 -13.36 -0.74 -14.86
N SER A 308 -13.17 0.56 -15.09
CA SER A 308 -12.84 1.09 -16.41
C SER A 308 -11.38 0.82 -16.79
N SER A 309 -11.16 0.36 -18.02
CA SER A 309 -9.81 0.27 -18.61
C SER A 309 -9.14 1.63 -18.77
N ASP A 310 -9.92 2.71 -18.74
CA ASP A 310 -9.44 4.09 -18.85
C ASP A 310 -9.42 4.83 -17.51
N GLN A 311 -9.47 4.11 -16.38
CA GLN A 311 -9.45 4.68 -15.02
C GLN A 311 -8.36 5.75 -14.87
N SER A 312 -7.13 5.45 -15.29
CA SER A 312 -5.97 6.35 -15.17
C SER A 312 -6.03 7.59 -16.08
N LYS A 313 -6.98 7.66 -17.01
CA LYS A 313 -7.17 8.78 -17.94
C LYS A 313 -8.36 9.65 -17.55
N ILE A 314 -9.30 9.11 -16.76
CA ILE A 314 -10.54 9.78 -16.38
C ILE A 314 -10.45 10.28 -14.95
N PHE A 315 -10.56 11.59 -14.75
CA PHE A 315 -10.63 12.18 -13.42
C PHE A 315 -12.04 11.99 -12.83
N LEU A 316 -12.17 11.19 -11.77
CA LEU A 316 -13.50 10.87 -11.20
C LEU A 316 -14.27 12.11 -10.74
N GLY A 317 -13.57 13.15 -10.28
CA GLY A 317 -14.17 14.42 -9.88
C GLY A 317 -14.99 15.09 -10.98
N ASP A 318 -14.73 14.80 -12.26
CA ASP A 318 -15.51 15.30 -13.40
C ASP A 318 -16.75 14.45 -13.70
N GLN A 319 -16.82 13.24 -13.14
CA GLN A 319 -17.94 12.32 -13.36
C GLN A 319 -19.09 12.59 -12.39
N VAL A 320 -18.87 13.35 -11.32
CA VAL A 320 -19.86 13.63 -10.27
C VAL A 320 -20.34 15.07 -10.34
N LYS A 321 -21.48 15.34 -9.70
CA LYS A 321 -22.06 16.70 -9.67
C LYS A 321 -21.22 17.64 -8.82
N ASP A 322 -20.86 17.18 -7.62
CA ASP A 322 -20.14 17.95 -6.62
C ASP A 322 -18.87 17.19 -6.23
N CYS A 323 -17.73 17.85 -6.42
CA CYS A 323 -16.43 17.42 -5.94
C CYS A 323 -15.88 18.56 -5.06
N ILE A 324 -15.77 18.28 -3.77
CA ILE A 324 -15.54 19.29 -2.73
C ILE A 324 -14.06 19.34 -2.40
N ARG A 325 -13.45 20.53 -2.47
CA ARG A 325 -12.05 20.72 -2.10
C ARG A 325 -11.94 21.20 -0.66
N VAL A 326 -11.10 20.52 0.11
CA VAL A 326 -10.72 20.89 1.48
C VAL A 326 -9.21 20.96 1.57
N ASP A 327 -8.68 22.11 1.97
CA ASP A 327 -7.24 22.31 2.19
C ASP A 327 -6.96 22.28 3.69
N LEU A 328 -6.16 21.31 4.14
CA LEU A 328 -5.64 21.19 5.50
C LEU A 328 -4.21 21.77 5.57
N ASN A 329 -3.96 22.59 6.57
CA ASN A 329 -2.67 23.19 6.85
C ASN A 329 -2.06 22.58 8.11
N GLU A 330 -0.80 22.91 8.37
CA GLU A 330 -0.07 22.51 9.56
C GLU A 330 -0.85 22.80 10.85
N GLY A 331 -1.09 21.74 11.62
CA GLY A 331 -1.86 21.72 12.87
C GLY A 331 -3.34 21.34 12.70
N ASP A 332 -3.89 21.34 11.48
CA ASP A 332 -5.28 21.01 11.25
C ASP A 332 -5.52 19.52 11.47
N THR A 333 -6.67 19.20 12.07
CA THR A 333 -7.15 17.83 12.19
C THR A 333 -8.46 17.68 11.42
N LEU A 334 -8.56 16.61 10.65
CA LEU A 334 -9.76 16.19 9.95
C LEU A 334 -10.23 14.87 10.56
N LYS A 335 -11.53 14.76 10.79
CA LYS A 335 -12.18 13.54 11.25
C LYS A 335 -13.34 13.17 10.34
#